data_AF-Q98L54-F1
#
_entry.id   AF-Q98L54-F1
#
_cell.length_a   1.000
_cell.length_b   1.000
_cell.length_c   1.000
_cell.angle_alpha   90.00
_cell.angle_beta   90.00
_cell.angle_gamma   90.00
#
_symmetry.space_group_name_H-M   'P 1'
#
loop_
_entity.id
_entity.type
_entity.pdbx_description
1 polymer ?
#
loop_
_entity_poly.entity_id
_entity_poly.type
_entity_poly.pdbx_seq_one_letter_code
_entity_poly.pdbx_strand_id
1 'polypeptide(L)'
;MTVLDKVLGRERVLVRENERALTLYKGEIKAVLMPGEHWLANRRGSLEASRHDLKNPEFVSAYEKALFDKLPDVAARHFTVVRTGRTDVAIIERDGNLHAVLAPDRKLVLWTDAGPWTVKTVDTSEDLAIDPAVMRRLGLARKAELMSVHPVVDGQAGLLFVDGVLVRTLTAGVHGFWNVGRMVQVKVVDLKRQSLDVAGQEVLTKDRVTIRVNIAAEYRVVDPVKAVSAVKDFSEALYRALQYAFRKTLGALTLDQILEKKVTVDEEAAAKVRADMAEIGVEVSDIALKDVILPGEMREILNQVVSAEKQAEANIIRRREETNATRSLLNTARVMAENPVMLRLKELEALETIAGKVERLTVHNGTGGLLNDLVKLRDS
;
A
#
# COMPACT_ATOMS: atom_id res chain seq x y z
N MET A 1 -55.49 -52.55 -3.94
CA MET A 1 -56.36 -51.97 -2.88
C MET A 1 -57.43 -53.01 -2.60
N THR A 2 -57.32 -53.73 -1.49
CA THR A 2 -58.21 -54.84 -1.15
C THR A 2 -59.50 -54.30 -0.52
N VAL A 3 -60.65 -54.92 -0.78
CA VAL A 3 -61.96 -54.49 -0.22
C VAL A 3 -61.94 -54.41 1.32
N LEU A 4 -61.11 -55.24 1.97
CA LEU A 4 -60.88 -55.24 3.42
C LEU A 4 -60.30 -53.92 3.95
N ASP A 5 -59.42 -53.26 3.20
CA ASP A 5 -58.71 -52.05 3.67
C ASP A 5 -59.63 -50.82 3.69
N LYS A 6 -60.59 -50.77 2.76
CA LYS A 6 -61.68 -49.78 2.76
C LYS A 6 -62.62 -49.96 3.94
N VAL A 7 -62.89 -51.21 4.37
CA VAL A 7 -63.75 -51.52 5.52
C VAL A 7 -63.04 -51.23 6.85
N LEU A 8 -61.72 -51.46 6.94
CA LEU A 8 -60.93 -51.22 8.16
C LEU A 8 -60.53 -49.75 8.36
N GLY A 9 -60.74 -48.91 7.35
CA GLY A 9 -60.36 -47.50 7.34
C GLY A 9 -58.84 -47.34 7.48
N ARG A 10 -58.07 -48.04 6.64
CA ARG A 10 -56.61 -47.94 6.58
C ARG A 10 -56.17 -47.24 5.31
N GLU A 11 -55.11 -46.46 5.40
CA GLU A 11 -54.48 -45.77 4.27
C GLU A 11 -53.04 -46.26 4.10
N ARG A 12 -52.62 -46.46 2.85
CA ARG A 12 -51.27 -46.88 2.49
C ARG A 12 -50.36 -45.65 2.36
N VAL A 13 -49.30 -45.60 3.16
CA VAL A 13 -48.23 -44.61 3.05
C VAL A 13 -46.96 -45.32 2.57
N LEU A 14 -46.55 -45.03 1.34
CA LEU A 14 -45.28 -45.49 0.79
C LEU A 14 -44.19 -44.45 1.11
N VAL A 15 -43.11 -44.91 1.75
CA VAL A 15 -41.92 -44.11 2.04
C VAL A 15 -40.75 -44.68 1.23
N ARG A 16 -40.11 -43.86 0.40
CA ARG A 16 -38.97 -44.29 -0.44
C ARG A 16 -37.70 -44.47 0.39
N GLU A 17 -36.69 -45.14 -0.17
CA GLU A 17 -35.41 -45.38 0.51
C GLU A 17 -34.72 -44.09 0.99
N ASN A 18 -34.78 -43.03 0.17
CA ASN A 18 -34.23 -41.72 0.48
C ASN A 18 -35.20 -40.80 1.25
N GLU A 19 -36.36 -41.31 1.70
CA GLU A 19 -37.37 -40.52 2.39
C GLU A 19 -37.56 -41.01 3.83
N ARG A 20 -38.00 -40.09 4.70
CA ARG A 20 -38.61 -40.41 5.99
C ARG A 20 -39.96 -39.71 6.06
N ALA A 21 -40.94 -40.29 6.76
CA ALA A 21 -42.25 -39.65 6.88
C ALA A 21 -42.67 -39.43 8.34
N LEU A 22 -42.96 -38.19 8.70
CA LEU A 22 -43.61 -37.87 9.96
C LEU A 22 -45.11 -38.02 9.79
N THR A 23 -45.74 -38.82 10.64
CA THR A 23 -47.17 -39.09 10.56
C THR A 23 -47.93 -38.50 11.74
N LEU A 24 -49.05 -37.85 11.42
CA LEU A 24 -49.99 -37.32 12.38
C LEU A 24 -51.34 -37.95 12.16
N TYR A 25 -52.06 -38.19 13.25
CA TYR A 25 -53.46 -38.60 13.18
C TYR A 25 -54.27 -37.71 14.12
N LYS A 26 -55.24 -36.99 13.56
CA LYS A 26 -56.05 -35.98 14.27
C LYS A 26 -55.17 -34.91 14.95
N GLY A 27 -54.11 -34.46 14.26
CA GLY A 27 -53.18 -33.45 14.77
C GLY A 27 -52.19 -33.97 15.83
N GLU A 28 -52.22 -35.25 16.20
CA GLU A 28 -51.25 -35.84 17.11
C GLU A 28 -50.17 -36.61 16.35
N ILE A 29 -48.91 -36.38 16.70
CA ILE A 29 -47.77 -37.11 16.17
C ILE A 29 -47.87 -38.58 16.60
N LYS A 30 -47.80 -39.48 15.62
CA LYS A 30 -47.90 -40.94 15.86
C LYS A 30 -46.57 -41.65 15.69
N ALA A 31 -45.87 -41.40 14.59
CA ALA A 31 -44.61 -42.07 14.31
C ALA A 31 -43.77 -41.33 13.26
N VAL A 32 -42.47 -41.62 13.28
CA VAL A 32 -41.57 -41.43 12.15
C VAL A 32 -41.46 -42.76 11.41
N LEU A 33 -41.78 -42.76 10.12
CA LEU A 33 -41.73 -43.94 9.27
C LEU A 33 -40.40 -44.02 8.51
N MET A 34 -39.84 -45.23 8.53
CA MET A 34 -38.69 -45.65 7.75
C MET A 34 -39.12 -46.05 6.32
N PRO A 35 -38.19 -46.29 5.38
CA PRO A 35 -38.53 -46.75 4.04
C PRO A 35 -39.36 -48.03 4.07
N GLY A 36 -40.32 -48.13 3.14
CA GLY A 36 -41.19 -49.27 3.01
C GLY A 36 -42.66 -48.90 2.85
N GLU A 37 -43.50 -49.93 2.78
CA GLU A 37 -44.95 -49.79 2.72
C GLU A 37 -45.56 -49.88 4.11
N HIS A 38 -46.23 -48.80 4.53
CA HIS A 38 -46.87 -48.71 5.84
C HIS A 38 -48.38 -48.60 5.69
N TRP A 39 -49.13 -49.39 6.47
CA TRP A 39 -50.58 -49.36 6.49
C TRP A 39 -51.07 -48.74 7.80
N LEU A 40 -51.55 -47.50 7.73
CA LEU A 40 -51.93 -46.71 8.91
C LEU A 40 -53.44 -46.58 9.05
N ALA A 41 -53.93 -46.50 10.28
CA ALA A 41 -55.35 -46.28 10.53
C ALA A 41 -55.75 -44.85 10.13
N ASN A 42 -56.74 -44.73 9.24
CA ASN A 42 -57.34 -43.47 8.80
C ASN A 42 -58.88 -43.54 8.74
N ARG A 43 -59.54 -44.03 9.80
CA ARG A 43 -61.00 -44.22 9.86
C ARG A 43 -61.85 -42.95 9.71
N ARG A 44 -61.25 -41.76 9.76
CA ARG A 44 -61.95 -40.45 9.68
C ARG A 44 -61.28 -39.45 8.72
N GLY A 45 -60.38 -39.89 7.86
CA GLY A 45 -59.72 -39.02 6.89
C GLY A 45 -58.82 -37.93 7.51
N SER A 46 -58.24 -38.17 8.70
CA SER A 46 -57.42 -37.20 9.45
C SER A 46 -55.96 -37.63 9.59
N LEU A 47 -55.51 -38.58 8.76
CA LEU A 47 -54.11 -38.97 8.66
C LEU A 47 -53.38 -37.94 7.80
N GLU A 48 -52.27 -37.44 8.31
CA GLU A 48 -51.34 -36.59 7.59
C GLU A 48 -49.97 -37.26 7.59
N ALA A 49 -49.33 -37.35 6.43
CA ALA A 49 -47.99 -37.91 6.29
C ALA A 49 -47.09 -36.90 5.59
N SER A 50 -46.25 -36.21 6.37
CA SER A 50 -45.25 -35.29 5.86
C SER A 50 -43.98 -36.05 5.48
N ARG A 51 -43.59 -36.01 4.21
CA ARG A 51 -42.41 -36.71 3.70
C ARG A 51 -41.22 -35.77 3.63
N HIS A 52 -40.07 -36.27 4.06
CA HIS A 52 -38.81 -35.55 4.08
C HIS A 52 -37.78 -36.33 3.26
N ASP A 53 -37.22 -35.68 2.24
CA ASP A 53 -36.13 -36.23 1.42
C ASP A 53 -34.79 -36.03 2.14
N LEU A 54 -34.05 -37.12 2.38
CA LEU A 54 -32.74 -37.13 3.05
C LEU A 54 -31.63 -36.44 2.25
N LYS A 55 -31.89 -36.04 1.00
CA LYS A 55 -31.06 -35.08 0.27
C LYS A 55 -31.01 -33.72 0.98
N ASN A 56 -32.09 -33.34 1.65
CA ASN A 56 -32.17 -32.19 2.55
C ASN A 56 -32.17 -32.72 3.99
N PRO A 57 -30.98 -32.90 4.59
CA PRO A 57 -30.85 -33.63 5.85
C PRO A 57 -31.42 -32.89 7.06
N GLU A 58 -31.67 -31.59 6.93
CA GLU A 58 -32.24 -30.76 7.98
C GLU A 58 -33.73 -31.07 8.17
N PHE A 59 -34.12 -31.39 9.40
CA PHE A 59 -35.51 -31.60 9.75
C PHE A 59 -36.16 -30.25 10.07
N VAL A 60 -36.96 -29.76 9.13
CA VAL A 60 -37.77 -28.55 9.31
C VAL A 60 -39.24 -28.95 9.39
N SER A 61 -39.84 -28.79 10.58
CA SER A 61 -41.26 -29.11 10.81
C SER A 61 -41.86 -28.25 11.91
N ALA A 62 -43.11 -27.80 11.71
CA ALA A 62 -43.90 -27.12 12.74
C ALA A 62 -44.11 -27.99 14.00
N TYR A 63 -43.96 -29.30 13.85
CA TYR A 63 -44.19 -30.28 14.92
C TYR A 63 -42.91 -30.70 15.65
N GLU A 64 -41.75 -30.10 15.33
CA GLU A 64 -40.47 -30.47 15.93
C GLU A 64 -40.53 -30.46 17.47
N LYS A 65 -40.92 -29.33 18.08
CA LYS A 65 -41.00 -29.22 19.55
C LYS A 65 -41.92 -30.31 20.14
N ALA A 66 -43.11 -30.47 19.58
CA ALA A 66 -44.06 -31.47 20.05
C ALA A 66 -43.55 -32.91 19.87
N LEU A 67 -42.74 -33.19 18.84
CA LEU A 67 -42.12 -34.50 18.61
C LEU A 67 -41.10 -34.81 19.71
N PHE A 68 -40.19 -33.86 19.99
CA PHE A 68 -39.18 -34.02 21.04
C PHE A 68 -39.80 -34.11 22.44
N ASP A 69 -40.87 -33.36 22.71
CA ASP A 69 -41.53 -33.36 24.02
C ASP A 69 -42.38 -34.63 24.25
N LYS A 70 -43.14 -35.09 23.24
CA LYS A 70 -44.09 -36.21 23.38
C LYS A 70 -43.47 -37.58 23.09
N LEU A 71 -42.48 -37.64 22.20
CA LEU A 71 -41.87 -38.89 21.72
C LEU A 71 -40.32 -38.81 21.75
N PRO A 72 -39.71 -38.59 22.93
CA PRO A 72 -38.26 -38.40 23.05
C PRO A 72 -37.46 -39.61 22.54
N ASP A 73 -37.94 -40.83 22.77
CA ASP A 73 -37.27 -42.05 22.30
C ASP A 73 -37.26 -42.18 20.77
N VAL A 74 -38.36 -41.77 20.13
CA VAL A 74 -38.44 -41.73 18.66
C VAL A 74 -37.50 -40.65 18.14
N ALA A 75 -37.48 -39.49 18.79
CA ALA A 75 -36.61 -38.39 18.39
C ALA A 75 -35.12 -38.78 18.50
N ALA A 76 -34.71 -39.42 19.60
CA ALA A 76 -33.33 -39.85 19.81
C ALA A 76 -32.85 -40.91 18.80
N ARG A 77 -33.75 -41.73 18.26
CA ARG A 77 -33.42 -42.75 17.26
C ARG A 77 -33.23 -42.18 15.85
N HIS A 78 -34.00 -41.15 15.49
CA HIS A 78 -34.08 -40.68 14.11
C HIS A 78 -33.39 -39.33 13.87
N PHE A 79 -33.07 -38.57 14.93
CA PHE A 79 -32.46 -37.27 14.79
C PHE A 79 -31.15 -37.11 15.56
N THR A 80 -30.18 -36.52 14.88
CA THR A 80 -28.97 -35.97 15.46
C THR A 80 -29.22 -34.50 15.74
N VAL A 81 -29.23 -34.12 17.02
CA VAL A 81 -29.46 -32.73 17.44
C VAL A 81 -28.13 -32.08 17.78
N VAL A 82 -27.81 -31.00 17.07
CA VAL A 82 -26.64 -30.16 17.37
C VAL A 82 -27.13 -28.88 18.03
N ARG A 83 -26.56 -28.55 19.20
CA ARG A 83 -26.82 -27.30 19.92
C ARG A 83 -25.50 -26.61 20.21
N THR A 84 -25.44 -25.32 19.95
CA THR A 84 -24.33 -24.45 20.33
C THR A 84 -24.70 -23.68 21.59
N GLY A 85 -23.75 -23.52 22.52
CA GLY A 85 -23.84 -22.58 23.61
C GLY A 85 -23.71 -21.11 23.15
N ARG A 86 -23.60 -20.20 24.12
CA ARG A 86 -23.55 -18.75 23.90
C ARG A 86 -22.30 -18.25 23.17
N THR A 87 -21.20 -18.98 23.28
CA THR A 87 -19.91 -18.66 22.67
C THR A 87 -19.44 -19.77 21.73
N ASP A 88 -20.26 -20.79 21.50
CA ASP A 88 -19.84 -21.93 20.70
C ASP A 88 -20.20 -21.76 19.24
N VAL A 89 -19.27 -22.11 18.36
CA VAL A 89 -19.54 -22.34 16.94
C VAL A 89 -19.39 -23.83 16.67
N ALA A 90 -20.37 -24.45 16.01
CA ALA A 90 -20.28 -25.85 15.62
C ALA A 90 -20.01 -26.00 14.12
N ILE A 91 -18.96 -26.73 13.77
CA ILE A 91 -18.64 -27.14 12.42
C ILE A 91 -19.20 -28.55 12.22
N ILE A 92 -20.12 -28.70 11.28
CA ILE A 92 -20.87 -29.92 11.05
C ILE A 92 -20.48 -30.49 9.70
N GLU A 93 -20.06 -31.74 9.68
CA GLU A 93 -19.63 -32.46 8.49
C GLU A 93 -20.54 -33.67 8.24
N ARG A 94 -20.80 -33.93 6.96
CA ARG A 94 -21.52 -35.09 6.44
C ARG A 94 -20.56 -35.83 5.50
N ASP A 95 -20.28 -37.10 5.77
CA ASP A 95 -19.37 -37.89 4.95
C ASP A 95 -17.96 -37.24 4.79
N GLY A 96 -17.48 -36.58 5.85
CA GLY A 96 -16.20 -35.83 5.85
C GLY A 96 -16.21 -34.50 5.08
N ASN A 97 -17.33 -34.15 4.44
CA ASN A 97 -17.52 -32.89 3.75
C ASN A 97 -18.25 -31.90 4.66
N LEU A 98 -17.87 -30.62 4.58
CA LEU A 98 -18.53 -29.59 5.37
C LEU A 98 -19.99 -29.43 4.94
N HIS A 99 -20.90 -29.62 5.88
CA HIS A 99 -22.33 -29.50 5.68
C HIS A 99 -22.85 -28.11 6.11
N ALA A 100 -22.54 -27.72 7.36
CA ALA A 100 -23.02 -26.48 7.95
C ALA A 100 -22.05 -25.95 9.00
N VAL A 101 -22.11 -24.64 9.24
CA VAL A 101 -21.49 -23.99 10.40
C VAL A 101 -22.60 -23.31 11.19
N LEU A 102 -22.72 -23.67 12.45
CA LEU A 102 -23.79 -23.22 13.32
C LEU A 102 -23.28 -22.12 14.25
N ALA A 103 -23.94 -20.95 14.20
CA ALA A 103 -23.63 -19.81 15.07
C ALA A 103 -23.97 -20.10 16.55
N PRO A 104 -23.51 -19.27 17.50
CA PRO A 104 -23.90 -19.41 18.90
C PRO A 104 -25.41 -19.31 19.14
N ASP A 105 -25.88 -19.96 20.21
CA ASP A 105 -27.30 -20.04 20.61
C ASP A 105 -28.24 -20.51 19.48
N ARG A 106 -27.79 -21.51 18.73
CA ARG A 106 -28.57 -22.14 17.66
C ARG A 106 -28.76 -23.62 17.90
N LYS A 107 -29.81 -24.16 17.28
CA LYS A 107 -30.14 -25.57 17.26
C LYS A 107 -30.30 -25.98 15.80
N LEU A 108 -29.67 -27.10 15.44
CA LEU A 108 -29.88 -27.77 14.16
C LEU A 108 -30.34 -29.20 14.44
N VAL A 109 -31.40 -29.63 13.76
CA VAL A 109 -31.91 -31.00 13.83
C VAL A 109 -31.68 -31.67 12.49
N LEU A 110 -30.91 -32.76 12.51
CA LEU A 110 -30.54 -33.51 11.31
C LEU A 110 -31.15 -34.90 11.38
N TRP A 111 -31.58 -35.44 10.26
CA TRP A 111 -31.90 -36.86 10.15
C TRP A 111 -30.64 -37.69 10.40
N THR A 112 -30.67 -38.59 11.38
CA THR A 112 -29.52 -39.45 11.72
C THR A 112 -29.09 -40.31 10.52
N ASP A 113 -30.07 -40.86 9.80
CA ASP A 113 -29.86 -41.70 8.62
C ASP A 113 -29.28 -40.96 7.40
N ALA A 114 -29.26 -39.63 7.43
CA ALA A 114 -28.58 -38.84 6.40
C ALA A 114 -27.06 -38.70 6.68
N GLY A 115 -26.55 -39.20 7.80
CA GLY A 115 -25.12 -39.22 8.14
C GLY A 115 -24.33 -40.35 7.47
N PRO A 116 -23.07 -40.60 7.89
CA PRO A 116 -22.48 -40.21 9.18
C PRO A 116 -22.24 -38.71 9.36
N TRP A 117 -22.46 -38.26 10.60
CA TRP A 117 -22.30 -36.88 11.03
C TRP A 117 -21.10 -36.73 11.95
N THR A 118 -20.25 -35.74 11.67
CA THR A 118 -19.17 -35.31 12.57
C THR A 118 -19.43 -33.89 13.01
N VAL A 119 -19.40 -33.64 14.31
CA VAL A 119 -19.65 -32.31 14.89
C VAL A 119 -18.42 -31.90 15.69
N LYS A 120 -17.82 -30.78 15.32
CA LYS A 120 -16.73 -30.16 16.06
C LYS A 120 -17.19 -28.81 16.60
N THR A 121 -17.23 -28.67 17.91
CA THR A 121 -17.54 -27.41 18.59
C THR A 121 -16.26 -26.64 18.88
N VAL A 122 -16.29 -25.33 18.67
CA VAL A 122 -15.21 -24.39 18.96
C VAL A 122 -15.77 -23.33 19.90
N ASP A 123 -15.19 -23.23 21.10
CA ASP A 123 -15.49 -22.11 22.01
C ASP A 123 -14.77 -20.87 21.51
N THR A 124 -15.54 -19.80 21.33
CA THR A 124 -15.07 -18.51 20.84
C THR A 124 -15.01 -17.44 21.94
N SER A 125 -15.02 -17.83 23.22
CA SER A 125 -14.94 -16.92 24.36
C SER A 125 -13.54 -16.30 24.52
N GLU A 126 -12.48 -17.11 24.43
CA GLU A 126 -11.09 -16.69 24.64
C GLU A 126 -10.44 -16.15 23.36
N ASP A 127 -10.45 -16.94 22.28
CA ASP A 127 -9.84 -16.57 20.98
C ASP A 127 -10.85 -16.76 19.85
N LEU A 128 -10.90 -15.78 18.95
CA LEU A 128 -11.74 -15.80 17.75
C LEU A 128 -11.00 -16.37 16.55
N ALA A 129 -9.70 -16.65 16.64
CA ALA A 129 -8.92 -17.14 15.52
C ALA A 129 -9.42 -18.48 15.00
N ILE A 130 -9.40 -18.58 13.66
CA ILE A 130 -9.73 -19.79 12.93
C ILE A 130 -8.42 -20.38 12.42
N ASP A 131 -8.22 -21.67 12.67
CA ASP A 131 -7.10 -22.42 12.11
C ASP A 131 -7.09 -22.29 10.57
N PRO A 132 -5.94 -22.01 9.93
CA PRO A 132 -5.86 -21.82 8.49
C PRO A 132 -6.39 -23.00 7.66
N ALA A 133 -6.25 -24.24 8.13
CA ALA A 133 -6.80 -25.41 7.44
C ALA A 133 -8.33 -25.43 7.52
N VAL A 134 -8.91 -25.06 8.66
CA VAL A 134 -10.36 -24.91 8.81
C VAL A 134 -10.87 -23.78 7.91
N MET A 135 -10.24 -22.61 7.95
CA MET A 135 -10.59 -21.46 7.11
C MET A 135 -10.63 -21.83 5.62
N ARG A 136 -9.61 -22.56 5.11
CA ARG A 136 -9.59 -23.03 3.72
C ARG A 136 -10.75 -23.97 3.41
N ARG A 137 -11.06 -24.92 4.30
CA ARG A 137 -12.20 -25.84 4.13
C ARG A 137 -13.53 -25.10 4.11
N LEU A 138 -13.74 -24.14 5.01
CA LEU A 138 -14.93 -23.28 5.05
C LEU A 138 -15.09 -22.48 3.74
N GLY A 139 -13.99 -21.89 3.25
CA GLY A 139 -13.97 -21.14 2.00
C GLY A 139 -14.31 -21.98 0.77
N LEU A 140 -13.69 -23.15 0.62
CA LEU A 140 -13.95 -24.07 -0.50
C LEU A 140 -15.40 -24.57 -0.51
N ALA A 141 -15.96 -24.82 0.67
CA ALA A 141 -17.35 -25.25 0.83
C ALA A 141 -18.37 -24.11 0.75
N ARG A 142 -17.93 -22.85 0.56
CA ARG A 142 -18.78 -21.65 0.57
C ARG A 142 -19.62 -21.49 1.86
N LYS A 143 -19.02 -21.79 3.00
CA LYS A 143 -19.62 -21.67 4.35
C LYS A 143 -18.83 -20.68 5.20
N ALA A 144 -18.67 -19.47 4.67
CA ALA A 144 -17.79 -18.43 5.19
C ALA A 144 -18.54 -17.33 5.96
N GLU A 145 -19.85 -17.44 6.13
CA GLU A 145 -20.71 -16.37 6.62
C GLU A 145 -20.37 -15.93 8.06
N LEU A 146 -19.90 -16.87 8.88
CA LEU A 146 -19.52 -16.64 10.27
C LEU A 146 -18.03 -16.30 10.44
N MET A 147 -17.29 -16.13 9.34
CA MET A 147 -15.88 -15.76 9.39
C MET A 147 -15.57 -14.46 8.68
N SER A 148 -14.58 -13.75 9.19
CA SER A 148 -13.91 -12.66 8.50
C SER A 148 -12.48 -13.06 8.18
N VAL A 149 -12.01 -12.70 6.98
CA VAL A 149 -10.67 -13.05 6.49
C VAL A 149 -9.90 -11.77 6.24
N HIS A 150 -8.72 -11.67 6.86
CA HIS A 150 -7.87 -10.49 6.84
C HIS A 150 -6.47 -10.87 6.34
N PRO A 151 -6.16 -10.61 5.05
CA PRO A 151 -4.81 -10.82 4.54
C PRO A 151 -3.87 -9.72 5.06
N VAL A 152 -2.72 -10.12 5.58
CA VAL A 152 -1.59 -9.26 5.92
C VAL A 152 -0.47 -9.59 4.96
N VAL A 153 -0.09 -8.65 4.10
CA VAL A 153 0.96 -8.87 3.10
C VAL A 153 2.33 -8.79 3.76
N ASP A 154 3.33 -9.40 3.14
CA ASP A 154 4.72 -9.22 3.55
C ASP A 154 5.14 -7.74 3.57
N GLY A 155 5.91 -7.37 4.58
CA GLY A 155 6.23 -5.97 4.88
C GLY A 155 5.08 -5.16 5.51
N GLN A 156 3.99 -5.80 5.95
CA GLN A 156 2.92 -5.18 6.73
C GLN A 156 2.73 -5.86 8.10
N ALA A 157 2.10 -5.15 9.03
CA ALA A 157 1.61 -5.69 10.29
C ALA A 157 0.11 -5.47 10.41
N GLY A 158 -0.63 -6.49 10.84
CA GLY A 158 -2.06 -6.37 11.15
C GLY A 158 -2.27 -6.17 12.64
N LEU A 159 -3.00 -5.14 13.07
CA LEU A 159 -3.37 -4.95 14.47
C LEU A 159 -4.78 -5.46 14.68
N LEU A 160 -4.95 -6.52 15.47
CA LEU A 160 -6.25 -7.11 15.79
C LEU A 160 -6.91 -6.36 16.93
N PHE A 161 -8.08 -5.80 16.66
CA PHE A 161 -8.97 -5.22 17.64
C PHE A 161 -10.21 -6.08 17.80
N VAL A 162 -10.60 -6.35 19.04
CA VAL A 162 -11.85 -7.02 19.41
C VAL A 162 -12.62 -6.09 20.32
N ASP A 163 -13.85 -5.74 19.91
CA ASP A 163 -14.70 -4.76 20.61
C ASP A 163 -13.98 -3.41 20.88
N GLY A 164 -13.10 -3.02 19.95
CA GLY A 164 -12.31 -1.80 20.03
C GLY A 164 -11.03 -1.89 20.88
N VAL A 165 -10.75 -3.03 21.52
CA VAL A 165 -9.55 -3.26 22.32
C VAL A 165 -8.48 -3.96 21.50
N LEU A 166 -7.24 -3.47 21.53
CA LEU A 166 -6.10 -4.11 20.88
C LEU A 166 -5.77 -5.43 21.59
N VAL A 167 -5.82 -6.55 20.85
CA VAL A 167 -5.56 -7.89 21.39
C VAL A 167 -4.16 -8.38 21.03
N ARG A 168 -3.76 -8.31 19.75
CA ARG A 168 -2.43 -8.75 19.29
C ARG A 168 -2.03 -8.16 17.94
N THR A 169 -0.74 -8.24 17.65
CA THR A 169 -0.17 -7.94 16.32
C THR A 169 -0.05 -9.23 15.50
N LEU A 170 -0.46 -9.16 14.24
CA LEU A 170 -0.48 -10.22 13.25
C LEU A 170 0.67 -10.03 12.27
N THR A 171 1.40 -11.11 12.01
CA THR A 171 2.46 -11.17 10.99
C THR A 171 1.87 -11.34 9.59
N ALA A 172 2.72 -11.29 8.56
CA ALA A 172 2.34 -11.63 7.20
C ALA A 172 1.68 -13.02 7.13
N GLY A 173 0.60 -13.12 6.36
CA GLY A 173 -0.24 -14.30 6.27
C GLY A 173 -1.73 -13.97 6.14
N VAL A 174 -2.55 -14.99 5.93
CA VAL A 174 -4.01 -14.86 5.89
C VAL A 174 -4.57 -15.28 7.24
N HIS A 175 -5.21 -14.34 7.94
CA HIS A 175 -5.78 -14.57 9.27
C HIS A 175 -7.30 -14.62 9.20
N GLY A 176 -7.89 -15.68 9.74
CA GLY A 176 -9.34 -15.85 9.83
C GLY A 176 -9.82 -15.67 11.26
N PHE A 177 -10.96 -15.00 11.45
CA PHE A 177 -11.58 -14.83 12.76
C PHE A 177 -13.08 -15.08 12.68
N TRP A 178 -13.63 -15.77 13.68
CA TRP A 178 -15.08 -15.87 13.86
C TRP A 178 -15.67 -14.48 14.12
N ASN A 179 -16.71 -14.09 13.39
CA ASN A 179 -17.38 -12.78 13.53
C ASN A 179 -18.67 -12.89 14.37
N VAL A 180 -18.64 -13.70 15.43
CA VAL A 180 -19.79 -14.03 16.28
C VAL A 180 -19.68 -13.33 17.63
N GLY A 181 -20.75 -12.64 18.05
CA GLY A 181 -20.88 -12.06 19.38
C GLY A 181 -19.98 -10.86 19.72
N ARG A 182 -18.85 -10.69 19.01
CA ARG A 182 -17.87 -9.62 19.20
C ARG A 182 -17.46 -9.00 17.88
N MET A 183 -17.13 -7.72 17.90
CA MET A 183 -16.70 -6.98 16.72
C MET A 183 -15.21 -7.19 16.48
N VAL A 184 -14.87 -7.88 15.39
CA VAL A 184 -13.48 -8.07 14.95
C VAL A 184 -13.10 -7.02 13.93
N GLN A 185 -12.01 -6.31 14.16
CA GLN A 185 -11.41 -5.37 13.21
C GLN A 185 -9.90 -5.62 13.13
N VAL A 186 -9.34 -5.59 11.91
CA VAL A 186 -7.90 -5.66 11.70
C VAL A 186 -7.47 -4.38 10.99
N LYS A 187 -6.60 -3.59 11.64
CA LYS A 187 -5.98 -2.41 11.03
C LYS A 187 -4.62 -2.79 10.49
N VAL A 188 -4.45 -2.75 9.18
CA VAL A 188 -3.18 -3.08 8.52
C VAL A 188 -2.31 -1.83 8.43
N VAL A 189 -1.05 -1.96 8.81
CA VAL A 189 -0.04 -0.90 8.77
C VAL A 189 1.12 -1.35 7.90
N ASP A 190 1.53 -0.51 6.96
CA ASP A 190 2.70 -0.78 6.11
C ASP A 190 3.99 -0.43 6.87
N LEU A 191 4.95 -1.36 6.88
CA LEU A 191 6.24 -1.22 7.57
C LEU A 191 7.38 -0.83 6.62
N LYS A 192 7.12 -0.82 5.31
CA LYS A 192 8.11 -0.44 4.30
C LYS A 192 8.35 1.07 4.35
N ARG A 193 9.41 1.51 3.67
CA ARG A 193 9.67 2.94 3.51
C ARG A 193 8.60 3.58 2.64
N GLN A 194 8.15 4.74 3.06
CA GLN A 194 7.12 5.55 2.43
C GLN A 194 7.63 6.97 2.29
N SER A 195 7.27 7.62 1.19
CA SER A 195 7.54 9.04 0.96
C SER A 195 6.32 9.87 1.37
N LEU A 196 6.55 10.93 2.14
CA LEU A 196 5.57 11.96 2.45
C LEU A 196 6.02 13.28 1.82
N ASP A 197 5.15 13.86 0.99
CA ASP A 197 5.39 15.15 0.36
C ASP A 197 4.53 16.23 1.02
N VAL A 198 5.20 17.29 1.50
CA VAL A 198 4.56 18.49 2.04
C VAL A 198 4.70 19.59 1.00
N ALA A 199 3.67 19.74 0.16
CA ALA A 199 3.67 20.70 -0.94
C ALA A 199 3.07 22.06 -0.54
N GLY A 200 3.54 23.11 -1.22
CA GLY A 200 2.89 24.42 -1.26
C GLY A 200 3.02 25.24 0.02
N GLN A 201 4.09 25.05 0.80
CA GLN A 201 4.25 25.79 2.05
C GLN A 201 4.74 27.20 1.78
N GLU A 202 3.91 28.19 2.09
CA GLU A 202 4.31 29.59 2.04
C GLU A 202 5.03 29.97 3.34
N VAL A 203 6.24 30.50 3.18
CA VAL A 203 7.12 30.92 4.27
C VAL A 203 7.67 32.30 3.96
N LEU A 204 7.65 33.18 4.97
CA LEU A 204 8.33 34.47 4.91
C LEU A 204 9.75 34.29 5.44
N THR A 205 10.75 34.61 4.63
CA THR A 205 12.16 34.57 4.99
C THR A 205 12.55 35.76 5.88
N LYS A 206 13.76 35.73 6.46
CA LYS A 206 14.28 36.77 7.36
C LYS A 206 14.35 38.17 6.70
N ASP A 207 14.60 38.21 5.40
CA ASP A 207 14.66 39.40 4.54
C ASP A 207 13.28 39.81 3.98
N ARG A 208 12.19 39.23 4.49
CA ARG A 208 10.79 39.54 4.15
C ARG A 208 10.40 39.17 2.71
N VAL A 209 11.02 38.14 2.14
CA VAL A 209 10.59 37.56 0.88
C VAL A 209 9.65 36.39 1.15
N THR A 210 8.47 36.41 0.55
CA THR A 210 7.56 35.26 0.60
C THR A 210 7.99 34.24 -0.43
N ILE A 211 8.36 33.04 0.01
CA ILE A 211 8.71 31.91 -0.87
C ILE A 211 7.71 30.77 -0.67
N ARG A 212 7.51 29.95 -1.70
CA ARG A 212 6.76 28.71 -1.60
C ARG A 212 7.71 27.53 -1.69
N VAL A 213 7.64 26.62 -0.74
CA VAL A 213 8.55 25.47 -0.66
C VAL A 213 7.79 24.15 -0.67
N ASN A 214 8.40 23.14 -1.30
CA ASN A 214 7.96 21.76 -1.18
C ASN A 214 9.04 20.95 -0.47
N ILE A 215 8.60 20.09 0.44
CA ILE A 215 9.47 19.26 1.27
C ILE A 215 9.07 17.81 1.05
N ALA A 216 10.06 16.91 1.06
CA ALA A 216 9.84 15.48 1.09
C ALA A 216 10.49 14.87 2.33
N ALA A 217 9.85 13.86 2.89
CA ALA A 217 10.43 13.03 3.94
C ALA A 217 10.20 11.56 3.63
N GLU A 218 11.22 10.75 3.85
CA GLU A 218 11.09 9.29 3.85
C GLU A 218 10.94 8.80 5.28
N TYR A 219 9.95 7.95 5.52
CA TYR A 219 9.71 7.37 6.83
C TYR A 219 9.30 5.90 6.73
N ARG A 220 9.40 5.17 7.83
CA ARG A 220 8.85 3.82 7.99
C ARG A 220 8.27 3.64 9.38
N VAL A 221 7.27 2.79 9.51
CA VAL A 221 6.73 2.43 10.82
C VAL A 221 7.58 1.31 11.42
N VAL A 222 8.13 1.55 12.62
CA VAL A 222 8.95 0.57 13.35
C VAL A 222 8.13 -0.12 14.43
N ASP A 223 7.26 0.61 15.10
CA ASP A 223 6.32 0.08 16.09
C ASP A 223 4.87 0.40 15.64
N PRO A 224 4.18 -0.56 14.99
CA PRO A 224 2.84 -0.34 14.48
C PRO A 224 1.81 -0.14 15.60
N VAL A 225 2.02 -0.77 16.77
CA VAL A 225 1.13 -0.62 17.92
C VAL A 225 1.16 0.83 18.38
N LYS A 226 2.36 1.37 18.62
CA LYS A 226 2.56 2.75 19.06
C LYS A 226 2.07 3.75 18.01
N ALA A 227 2.33 3.50 16.74
CA ALA A 227 1.92 4.37 15.63
C ALA A 227 0.39 4.51 15.52
N VAL A 228 -0.35 3.46 15.87
CA VAL A 228 -1.82 3.47 15.82
C VAL A 228 -2.45 3.93 17.14
N SER A 229 -1.80 3.69 18.28
CA SER A 229 -2.37 4.04 19.59
C SER A 229 -2.05 5.46 20.04
N ALA A 230 -0.88 5.99 19.67
CA ALA A 230 -0.42 7.30 20.14
C ALA A 230 -1.09 8.46 19.40
N VAL A 231 -1.38 8.29 18.11
CA VAL A 231 -1.97 9.32 17.25
C VAL A 231 -3.03 8.74 16.33
N LYS A 232 -4.01 9.57 15.94
CA LYS A 232 -5.07 9.18 15.02
C LYS A 232 -4.52 8.77 13.64
N ASP A 233 -3.61 9.59 13.13
CA ASP A 233 -2.91 9.40 11.85
C ASP A 233 -1.46 9.90 12.00
N PHE A 234 -0.51 8.97 11.91
CA PHE A 234 0.92 9.27 12.05
C PHE A 234 1.48 9.99 10.81
N SER A 235 0.88 9.82 9.63
CA SER A 235 1.30 10.51 8.41
C SER A 235 0.90 11.98 8.48
N GLU A 236 -0.31 12.26 8.98
CA GLU A 236 -0.77 13.62 9.26
C GLU A 236 0.06 14.29 10.37
N ALA A 237 0.37 13.54 11.43
CA ALA A 237 1.25 14.03 12.50
C ALA A 237 2.64 14.42 11.96
N LEU A 238 3.25 13.57 11.13
CA LEU A 238 4.52 13.85 10.45
C LEU A 238 4.41 15.08 9.52
N TYR A 239 3.34 15.17 8.72
CA TYR A 239 3.08 16.31 7.84
C TYR A 239 3.10 17.63 8.61
N ARG A 240 2.38 17.70 9.73
CA ARG A 240 2.30 18.88 10.59
C ARG A 240 3.64 19.16 11.26
N ALA A 241 4.32 18.14 11.79
CA ALA A 241 5.62 18.30 12.42
C ALA A 241 6.66 18.90 11.46
N LEU A 242 6.73 18.40 10.22
CA LEU A 242 7.57 18.94 9.16
C LEU A 242 7.18 20.39 8.86
N GLN A 243 5.88 20.68 8.68
CA GLN A 243 5.41 22.03 8.40
C GLN A 243 5.87 23.05 9.46
N TYR A 244 5.72 22.73 10.75
CA TYR A 244 6.13 23.63 11.83
C TYR A 244 7.66 23.78 11.91
N ALA A 245 8.40 22.68 11.79
CA ALA A 245 9.85 22.67 11.87
C ALA A 245 10.49 23.52 10.74
N PHE A 246 10.01 23.34 9.51
CA PHE A 246 10.53 24.11 8.36
C PHE A 246 10.09 25.56 8.38
N ARG A 247 8.85 25.88 8.79
CA ARG A 247 8.42 27.28 8.90
C ARG A 247 9.30 28.06 9.88
N LYS A 248 9.67 27.45 11.01
CA LYS A 248 10.56 28.06 12.00
C LYS A 248 11.98 28.24 11.43
N THR A 249 12.50 27.20 10.79
CA THR A 249 13.88 27.16 10.26
C THR A 249 14.07 28.11 9.09
N LEU A 250 13.24 27.98 8.05
CA LEU A 250 13.32 28.81 6.85
C LEU A 250 12.98 30.28 7.14
N GLY A 251 12.12 30.55 8.11
CA GLY A 251 11.84 31.92 8.56
C GLY A 251 13.03 32.61 9.24
N ALA A 252 14.00 31.85 9.75
CA ALA A 252 15.22 32.39 10.34
C ALA A 252 16.37 32.63 9.33
N LEU A 253 16.23 32.12 8.10
CA LEU A 253 17.23 32.23 7.03
C LEU A 253 16.87 33.34 6.04
N THR A 254 17.89 33.94 5.42
CA THR A 254 17.69 34.86 4.27
C THR A 254 17.46 34.07 2.99
N LEU A 255 16.90 34.71 1.95
CA LEU A 255 16.65 34.05 0.67
C LEU A 255 17.94 33.49 0.06
N ASP A 256 19.01 34.27 0.04
CA ASP A 256 20.30 33.85 -0.53
C ASP A 256 20.86 32.62 0.18
N GLN A 257 20.73 32.53 1.51
CA GLN A 257 21.16 31.35 2.28
C GLN A 257 20.37 30.09 1.89
N ILE A 258 19.07 30.25 1.60
CA ILE A 258 18.20 29.15 1.19
C ILE A 258 18.57 28.68 -0.23
N LEU A 259 18.89 29.60 -1.13
CA LEU A 259 19.29 29.28 -2.51
C LEU A 259 20.69 28.69 -2.61
N GLU A 260 21.65 29.22 -1.83
CA GLU A 260 23.07 28.86 -1.90
C GLU A 260 23.37 27.51 -1.26
N LYS A 261 22.73 27.18 -0.13
CA LYS A 261 23.13 26.02 0.66
C LYS A 261 22.61 24.66 0.16
N LYS A 262 21.78 24.59 -0.89
CA LYS A 262 20.97 23.38 -1.20
C LYS A 262 20.48 22.76 0.12
N VAL A 263 19.83 23.61 0.92
CA VAL A 263 19.67 23.49 2.38
C VAL A 263 19.59 22.03 2.80
N THR A 264 20.71 21.47 3.30
CA THR A 264 20.64 20.41 4.28
C THR A 264 19.72 20.97 5.35
N VAL A 265 18.53 20.39 5.44
CA VAL A 265 17.54 20.74 6.46
C VAL A 265 18.29 20.93 7.76
N ASP A 266 18.08 22.07 8.41
CA ASP A 266 18.72 22.38 9.68
C ASP A 266 18.70 21.12 10.55
N GLU A 267 19.88 20.57 10.81
CA GLU A 267 20.01 19.26 11.43
C GLU A 267 19.26 19.25 12.77
N GLU A 268 19.15 20.41 13.41
CA GLU A 268 18.35 20.61 14.62
C GLU A 268 16.86 20.39 14.38
N ALA A 269 16.29 20.98 13.33
CA ALA A 269 14.88 20.84 12.97
C ALA A 269 14.55 19.39 12.55
N ALA A 270 15.42 18.78 11.75
CA ALA A 270 15.30 17.38 11.36
C ALA A 270 15.41 16.44 12.57
N ALA A 271 16.36 16.69 13.48
CA ALA A 271 16.55 15.91 14.70
C ALA A 271 15.33 16.00 15.61
N LYS A 272 14.73 17.19 15.75
CA LYS A 272 13.51 17.37 16.54
C LYS A 272 12.34 16.57 15.96
N VAL A 273 12.11 16.65 14.65
CA VAL A 273 11.05 15.86 13.98
C VAL A 273 11.31 14.36 14.15
N ARG A 274 12.55 13.89 13.96
CA ARG A 274 12.91 12.48 14.19
C ARG A 274 12.62 12.03 15.62
N ALA A 275 12.96 12.84 16.62
CA ALA A 275 12.69 12.54 18.03
C ALA A 275 11.18 12.44 18.31
N ASP A 276 10.40 13.42 17.86
CA ASP A 276 8.94 13.44 18.05
C ASP A 276 8.25 12.27 17.35
N MET A 277 8.75 11.85 16.18
CA MET A 277 8.21 10.72 15.43
C MET A 277 8.60 9.37 16.05
N ALA A 278 9.81 9.26 16.60
CA ALA A 278 10.23 8.08 17.33
C ALA A 278 9.37 7.84 18.58
N GLU A 279 8.89 8.91 19.24
CA GLU A 279 7.94 8.81 20.34
C GLU A 279 6.60 8.18 19.94
N ILE A 280 6.22 8.21 18.66
CA ILE A 280 5.00 7.57 18.16
C ILE A 280 5.30 6.30 17.33
N GLY A 281 6.53 5.78 17.33
CA GLY A 281 6.88 4.53 16.66
C GLY A 281 7.16 4.66 15.16
N VAL A 282 7.41 5.88 14.68
CA VAL A 282 7.76 6.19 13.29
C VAL A 282 9.22 6.60 13.20
N GLU A 283 9.97 5.96 12.30
CA GLU A 283 11.35 6.32 12.00
C GLU A 283 11.40 7.15 10.72
N VAL A 284 11.90 8.38 10.82
CA VAL A 284 12.12 9.27 9.68
C VAL A 284 13.57 9.16 9.24
N SER A 285 13.79 8.73 7.99
CA SER A 285 15.12 8.47 7.43
C SER A 285 15.72 9.77 6.88
N ASP A 286 15.22 10.23 5.74
CA ASP A 286 15.69 11.43 5.06
C ASP A 286 14.61 12.51 5.04
N ILE A 287 15.04 13.76 5.11
CA ILE A 287 14.17 14.93 5.00
C ILE A 287 14.89 15.89 4.05
N ALA A 288 14.24 16.24 2.95
CA ALA A 288 14.83 17.05 1.89
C ALA A 288 13.90 18.17 1.45
N LEU A 289 14.50 19.33 1.16
CA LEU A 289 13.84 20.43 0.48
C LEU A 289 13.84 20.11 -1.04
N LYS A 290 12.65 19.86 -1.62
CA LYS A 290 12.52 19.49 -3.04
C LYS A 290 12.72 20.68 -3.96
N ASP A 291 11.94 21.74 -3.75
CA ASP A 291 11.99 22.94 -4.58
C ASP A 291 11.54 24.18 -3.82
N VAL A 292 12.12 25.31 -4.24
CA VAL A 292 11.82 26.65 -3.76
C VAL A 292 11.30 27.47 -4.94
N ILE A 293 10.06 27.90 -4.83
CA ILE A 293 9.35 28.70 -5.82
C ILE A 293 9.35 30.15 -5.34
N LEU A 294 9.96 31.00 -6.14
CA LEU A 294 10.06 32.44 -5.90
C LEU A 294 8.88 33.19 -6.56
N PRO A 295 8.43 34.31 -5.98
CA PRO A 295 7.55 35.24 -6.66
C PRO A 295 8.17 35.72 -7.98
N GLY A 296 7.31 36.02 -8.97
CA GLY A 296 7.77 36.44 -10.30
C GLY A 296 8.71 37.65 -10.25
N GLU A 297 8.34 38.68 -9.48
CA GLU A 297 9.12 39.91 -9.33
C GLU A 297 10.51 39.66 -8.74
N MET A 298 10.62 38.84 -7.70
CA MET A 298 11.91 38.53 -7.06
C MET A 298 12.83 37.74 -8.00
N ARG A 299 12.26 36.80 -8.76
CA ARG A 299 13.02 36.02 -9.76
C ARG A 299 13.61 36.92 -10.85
N GLU A 300 12.86 37.93 -11.29
CA GLU A 300 13.35 38.91 -12.27
C GLU A 300 14.51 39.75 -11.72
N ILE A 301 14.39 40.24 -10.48
CA ILE A 301 15.45 41.01 -9.81
C ILE A 301 16.73 40.17 -9.66
N LEU A 302 16.61 38.93 -9.16
CA LEU A 302 17.76 38.03 -9.01
C LEU A 302 18.45 37.75 -10.35
N ASN A 303 17.68 37.51 -11.41
CA ASN A 303 18.25 37.31 -12.75
C ASN A 303 19.02 38.54 -13.24
N GLN A 304 18.53 39.75 -12.96
CA GLN A 304 19.22 41.00 -13.30
C GLN A 304 20.52 41.18 -12.51
N VAL A 305 20.49 40.93 -11.20
CA VAL A 305 21.67 41.03 -10.32
C VAL A 305 22.75 40.04 -10.75
N VAL A 306 22.39 38.76 -10.93
CA VAL A 306 23.32 37.71 -11.37
C VAL A 306 23.89 38.01 -12.77
N SER A 307 23.07 38.55 -13.68
CA SER A 307 23.54 38.98 -15.00
C SER A 307 24.56 40.13 -14.90
N ALA A 308 24.29 41.12 -14.07
CA ALA A 308 25.18 42.25 -13.84
C ALA A 308 26.50 41.83 -13.20
N GLU A 309 26.47 40.93 -12.19
CA GLU A 309 27.66 40.37 -11.55
C GLU A 309 28.52 39.59 -12.54
N LYS A 310 27.91 38.69 -13.33
CA LYS A 310 28.63 37.94 -14.37
C LYS A 310 29.23 38.86 -15.43
N GLN A 311 28.53 39.92 -15.81
CA GLN A 311 29.04 40.91 -16.77
C GLN A 311 30.22 41.70 -16.18
N ALA A 312 30.16 42.04 -14.89
CA ALA A 312 31.24 42.71 -14.18
C ALA A 312 32.47 41.80 -14.06
N GLU A 313 32.28 40.53 -13.70
CA GLU A 313 33.34 39.52 -13.63
C GLU A 313 34.01 39.30 -14.99
N ALA A 314 33.21 39.13 -16.05
CA ALA A 314 33.71 39.02 -17.42
C ALA A 314 34.52 40.25 -17.84
N ASN A 315 34.09 41.46 -17.46
CA ASN A 315 34.83 42.69 -17.74
C ASN A 315 36.16 42.78 -16.98
N ILE A 316 36.23 42.24 -15.76
CA ILE A 316 37.48 42.20 -14.98
C ILE A 316 38.45 41.21 -15.62
N ILE A 317 37.98 40.02 -15.98
CA ILE A 317 38.77 39.00 -16.68
C ILE A 317 39.31 39.58 -17.98
N ARG A 318 38.44 40.18 -18.82
CA ARG A 318 38.84 40.81 -20.08
C ARG A 318 39.90 41.89 -19.87
N ARG A 319 39.72 42.81 -18.91
CA ARG A 319 40.70 43.87 -18.61
C ARG A 319 42.04 43.30 -18.12
N ARG A 320 42.00 42.23 -17.32
CA ARG A 320 43.20 41.53 -16.83
C ARG A 320 43.94 40.83 -17.98
N GLU A 321 43.22 40.18 -18.88
CA GLU A 321 43.76 39.57 -20.08
C GLU A 321 44.37 40.60 -21.03
N GLU A 322 43.66 41.71 -21.31
CA GLU A 322 44.17 42.84 -22.10
C GLU A 322 45.47 43.38 -21.50
N THR A 323 45.51 43.64 -20.19
CA THR A 323 46.72 44.15 -19.52
C THR A 323 47.88 43.16 -19.60
N ASN A 324 47.62 41.86 -19.41
CA ASN A 324 48.62 40.82 -19.53
C ASN A 324 49.15 40.70 -20.97
N ALA A 325 48.26 40.77 -21.97
CA ALA A 325 48.62 40.76 -23.38
C ALA A 325 49.48 41.99 -23.73
N THR A 326 49.09 43.20 -23.31
CA THR A 326 49.88 44.42 -23.55
C THR A 326 51.25 44.36 -22.88
N ARG A 327 51.35 43.85 -21.64
CA ARG A 327 52.64 43.65 -20.96
C ARG A 327 53.53 42.65 -21.70
N SER A 328 52.96 41.55 -22.18
CA SER A 328 53.68 40.55 -22.97
C SER A 328 54.18 41.13 -24.30
N LEU A 329 53.35 41.90 -25.00
CA LEU A 329 53.72 42.63 -26.21
C LEU A 329 54.84 43.65 -25.96
N LEU A 330 54.76 44.43 -24.87
CA LEU A 330 55.79 45.40 -24.50
C LEU A 330 57.13 44.71 -24.20
N ASN A 331 57.11 43.60 -23.47
CA ASN A 331 58.32 42.82 -23.20
C ASN A 331 58.92 42.26 -24.49
N THR A 332 58.07 41.70 -25.37
CA THR A 332 58.48 41.23 -26.69
C THR A 332 59.12 42.36 -27.52
N ALA A 333 58.49 43.55 -27.54
CA ALA A 333 59.00 44.71 -28.25
C ALA A 333 60.35 45.21 -27.69
N ARG A 334 60.56 45.18 -26.37
CA ARG A 334 61.85 45.51 -25.74
C ARG A 334 62.94 44.53 -26.16
N VAL A 335 62.67 43.23 -26.09
CA VAL A 335 63.62 42.19 -26.52
C VAL A 335 63.97 42.33 -28.00
N MET A 336 62.99 42.68 -28.85
CA MET A 336 63.23 42.96 -30.27
C MET A 336 64.07 44.22 -30.51
N ALA A 337 63.84 45.29 -29.75
CA ALA A 337 64.60 46.53 -29.86
C ALA A 337 66.06 46.37 -29.39
N GLU A 338 66.28 45.58 -28.34
CA GLU A 338 67.62 45.30 -27.80
C GLU A 338 68.41 44.30 -28.66
N ASN A 339 67.73 43.49 -29.50
CA ASN A 339 68.36 42.49 -30.35
C ASN A 339 67.95 42.63 -31.85
N PRO A 340 68.75 43.33 -32.66
CA PRO A 340 68.48 43.55 -34.09
C PRO A 340 68.33 42.26 -34.91
N VAL A 341 68.99 41.16 -34.50
CA VAL A 341 68.90 39.86 -35.19
C VAL A 341 67.52 39.21 -34.95
N MET A 342 66.97 39.31 -33.74
CA MET A 342 65.62 38.83 -33.42
C MET A 342 64.53 39.60 -34.17
N LEU A 343 64.67 40.92 -34.29
CA LEU A 343 63.74 41.73 -35.09
C LEU A 343 63.75 41.28 -36.56
N ARG A 344 64.95 41.09 -37.14
CA ARG A 344 65.08 40.62 -38.52
C ARG A 344 64.50 39.22 -38.73
N LEU A 345 64.68 38.31 -37.78
CA LEU A 345 64.06 36.98 -37.82
C LEU A 345 62.53 37.06 -37.78
N LYS A 346 61.93 37.92 -36.94
CA LYS A 346 60.47 38.09 -36.96
C LYS A 346 59.93 38.79 -38.21
N GLU A 347 60.67 39.73 -38.79
CA GLU A 347 60.34 40.28 -40.10
C GLU A 347 60.30 39.19 -41.16
N LEU A 348 61.30 38.29 -41.19
CA LEU A 348 61.35 37.18 -42.12
C LEU A 348 60.22 36.16 -41.87
N GLU A 349 59.89 35.85 -40.63
CA GLU A 349 58.77 34.94 -40.29
C GLU A 349 57.40 35.53 -40.66
N ALA A 350 57.22 36.85 -40.49
CA ALA A 350 56.03 37.55 -40.97
C ALA A 350 55.95 37.55 -42.51
N LEU A 351 57.09 37.78 -43.18
CA LEU A 351 57.19 37.70 -44.64
C LEU A 351 56.93 36.27 -45.15
N GLU A 352 57.40 35.24 -44.46
CA GLU A 352 57.10 33.82 -44.76
C GLU A 352 55.60 33.53 -44.64
N THR A 353 54.97 34.00 -43.56
CA THR A 353 53.52 33.83 -43.36
C THR A 353 52.70 34.54 -44.45
N ILE A 354 53.15 35.71 -44.89
CA ILE A 354 52.51 36.47 -45.98
C ILE A 354 52.77 35.79 -47.33
N ALA A 355 54.00 35.35 -47.59
CA ALA A 355 54.36 34.62 -48.82
C ALA A 355 53.62 33.28 -48.92
N GLY A 356 53.32 32.61 -47.80
CA GLY A 356 52.46 31.43 -47.79
C GLY A 356 50.99 31.69 -48.15
N LYS A 357 50.54 32.95 -48.12
CA LYS A 357 49.16 33.36 -48.45
C LYS A 357 49.04 34.10 -49.80
N VAL A 358 50.15 34.38 -50.48
CA VAL A 358 50.19 35.15 -51.73
C VAL A 358 51.21 34.52 -52.69
N GLU A 359 50.82 34.14 -53.90
CA GLU A 359 51.73 33.50 -54.89
C GLU A 359 52.93 34.39 -55.29
N ARG A 360 52.89 35.71 -55.03
CA ARG A 360 53.98 36.63 -55.39
C ARG A 360 54.03 37.86 -54.48
N LEU A 361 55.17 38.07 -53.81
CA LEU A 361 55.44 39.24 -52.96
C LEU A 361 56.68 39.99 -53.47
N THR A 362 56.54 41.26 -53.85
CA THR A 362 57.65 42.14 -54.28
C THR A 362 58.05 43.06 -53.14
N VAL A 363 59.24 42.84 -52.56
CA VAL A 363 59.78 43.68 -51.49
C VAL A 363 60.79 44.66 -52.09
N HIS A 364 60.47 45.95 -52.09
CA HIS A 364 61.38 47.02 -52.52
C HIS A 364 62.13 47.57 -51.30
N ASN A 365 63.41 47.22 -51.15
CA ASN A 365 64.31 47.92 -50.23
C ASN A 365 64.75 49.25 -50.85
N GLY A 366 64.89 50.27 -50.01
CA GLY A 366 65.02 51.68 -50.39
C GLY A 366 66.10 52.07 -51.41
N THR A 367 65.92 53.32 -51.84
CA THR A 367 66.41 54.07 -53.00
C THR A 367 67.75 53.67 -53.63
N GLY A 368 67.67 52.93 -54.74
CA GLY A 368 68.77 52.78 -55.70
C GLY A 368 68.77 51.40 -56.36
N GLY A 369 67.81 51.12 -57.24
CA GLY A 369 67.79 49.82 -57.92
C GLY A 369 66.55 49.54 -58.77
N LEU A 370 66.04 50.53 -59.51
CA LEU A 370 65.26 50.24 -60.71
C LEU A 370 66.28 50.11 -61.84
N LEU A 371 66.74 48.88 -62.11
CA LEU A 371 67.18 48.37 -63.42
C LEU A 371 67.95 47.05 -63.18
N ASN A 372 67.37 45.98 -63.74
CA ASN A 372 67.94 44.64 -63.93
C ASN A 372 68.35 43.86 -62.68
N ASP A 373 67.46 42.97 -62.24
CA ASP A 373 67.82 41.57 -62.02
C ASP A 373 66.56 40.69 -61.95
N LEU A 374 66.14 40.22 -63.13
CA LEU A 374 65.25 39.06 -63.25
C LEU A 374 66.08 37.80 -62.97
N VAL A 375 66.19 37.41 -61.72
CA VAL A 375 66.74 36.09 -61.39
C VAL A 375 65.64 35.05 -61.66
N LYS A 376 65.71 34.44 -62.85
CA LYS A 376 65.07 33.14 -63.13
C LYS A 376 65.83 32.06 -62.37
N LEU A 377 65.19 31.42 -61.41
CA LEU A 377 65.59 30.07 -60.98
C LEU A 377 64.76 29.07 -61.80
N ARG A 378 65.47 28.19 -62.51
CA ARG A 378 65.00 27.37 -63.64
C ARG A 378 64.13 26.17 -63.22
N ASP A 379 63.27 25.83 -64.17
CA ASP A 379 62.36 24.68 -64.38
C ASP A 379 62.79 23.31 -63.86
N SER A 380 61.86 22.64 -63.15
CA SER A 380 61.06 21.51 -63.66
C SER A 380 59.82 21.33 -62.79
#